data_AF-A0A971FAV4-F1
#
_entry.id   AF-A0A971FAV4-F1
#
_cell.length_a   1.000
_cell.length_b   1.000
_cell.length_c   1.000
_cell.angle_alpha   90.00
_cell.angle_beta   90.00
_cell.angle_gamma   90.00
#
_symmetry.space_group_name_H-M   'P 1'
#
loop_
_entity.id
_entity.type
_entity.pdbx_description
1 polymer ?
#
loop_
_entity_poly.entity_id
_entity_poly.type
_entity_poly.pdbx_seq_one_letter_code
_entity_poly.pdbx_strand_id
1 'polypeptide(L)'
;MRLDWRRLAAALPPVVFAALSAAQSAGGGTAAPPKPEMALPDAGAPVSETAALRNEVADLRDDIRLLQQTLDVLVNQMMADLRAQNELLRDEVGRLRAQREALGLPEPAFVPRPGAEELEALLLEAPAPPPPAPFAFTVVREWGRDPETAAEIGGDAATLKGLIGAVPPGSSREDVENLGRELRAEYAGYDNINIEVFDDPEAARAFADDEKGGSARRVLSVSRHRASGRDTILYIQEGKAEPVAFEGADPPSPDGAGGTEVLEAAEAPSEEDTLPAAPPTQAEDAEKADTEGDSGAEPNPKSVKGRKKR
;
A
#
# COMPACT_ATOMS: atom_id res chain seq x y z
N MET A 1 -4.64 1.11 45.03
CA MET A 1 -4.87 2.50 44.57
C MET A 1 -6.07 2.50 43.63
N ARG A 2 -7.19 3.12 44.00
CA ARG A 2 -8.36 3.28 43.12
C ARG A 2 -8.23 4.64 42.43
N LEU A 3 -8.17 4.66 41.11
CA LEU A 3 -8.14 5.92 40.36
C LEU A 3 -9.45 6.67 40.55
N ASP A 4 -9.33 7.93 40.96
CA ASP A 4 -10.45 8.86 41.12
C ASP A 4 -10.81 9.48 39.76
N TRP A 5 -11.79 8.85 39.10
CA TRP A 5 -12.30 9.22 37.78
C TRP A 5 -12.82 10.67 37.70
N ARG A 6 -13.16 11.29 38.83
CA ARG A 6 -13.64 12.68 38.88
C ARG A 6 -12.57 13.70 38.52
N ARG A 7 -11.28 13.36 38.63
CA ARG A 7 -10.18 14.23 38.20
C ARG A 7 -9.88 14.17 36.71
N LEU A 8 -10.24 13.08 36.03
CA LEU A 8 -10.08 12.93 34.58
C LEU A 8 -11.12 13.73 33.78
N ALA A 9 -12.29 14.02 34.38
CA ALA A 9 -13.35 14.79 33.73
C ALA A 9 -13.03 16.29 33.58
N ALA A 10 -12.02 16.82 34.28
CA ALA A 10 -11.69 18.24 34.26
C ALA A 10 -10.78 18.67 33.09
N ALA A 11 -10.30 17.72 32.27
CA ALA A 11 -9.36 18.00 31.16
C ALA A 11 -9.96 17.74 29.77
N LEU A 12 -11.26 17.45 29.67
CA LEU A 12 -11.91 17.20 28.39
C LEU A 12 -12.53 18.49 27.82
N PRO A 13 -12.30 18.81 26.54
CA PRO A 13 -12.92 19.96 25.89
C PRO A 13 -14.45 19.81 25.85
N PRO A 14 -15.21 20.92 25.92
CA PRO A 14 -16.67 20.94 26.17
C PRO A 14 -17.51 20.17 25.15
N VAL A 15 -16.97 19.86 23.98
CA VAL A 15 -17.63 19.09 22.92
C VAL A 15 -17.88 17.63 23.34
N VAL A 16 -17.03 17.07 24.21
CA VAL A 16 -17.16 15.67 24.69
C VAL A 16 -18.27 15.52 25.73
N PHE A 17 -18.59 16.58 26.47
CA PHE A 17 -19.63 16.54 27.50
C PHE A 17 -21.05 16.50 26.91
N ALA A 18 -21.25 17.09 25.72
CA ALA A 18 -22.53 17.11 25.03
C ALA A 18 -22.94 15.72 24.50
N ALA A 19 -21.95 14.92 24.03
CA ALA A 19 -22.20 13.57 23.53
C ALA A 19 -22.55 12.58 24.66
N LEU A 20 -21.93 12.72 25.83
CA LEU A 20 -22.19 11.83 26.97
C LEU A 20 -23.57 12.08 27.63
N SER A 21 -24.05 13.32 27.62
CA SER A 21 -25.37 13.68 28.17
C SER A 21 -26.54 13.21 27.30
N ALA A 22 -26.34 13.10 25.98
CA ALA A 22 -27.36 12.60 25.06
C ALA A 22 -27.60 11.08 25.21
N ALA A 23 -26.56 10.32 25.56
CA ALA A 23 -26.66 8.87 25.75
C ALA A 23 -27.36 8.46 27.05
N GLN A 24 -27.50 9.36 28.03
CA GLN A 24 -28.05 9.04 29.36
C GLN A 24 -29.56 9.29 29.49
N SER A 25 -30.18 9.96 28.51
CA SER A 25 -31.61 10.32 28.54
C SER A 25 -32.55 9.29 27.87
N ALA A 26 -32.02 8.17 27.36
CA ALA A 26 -32.81 7.15 26.66
C ALA A 26 -33.30 5.99 27.54
N GLY A 27 -33.14 6.07 28.87
CA GLY A 27 -33.49 5.00 29.81
C GLY A 27 -34.46 5.45 30.90
N GLY A 28 -35.77 5.41 30.63
CA GLY A 28 -36.77 5.55 31.71
C GLY A 28 -38.21 5.64 31.22
N GLY A 29 -39.04 4.64 31.59
CA GLY A 29 -40.50 4.77 31.57
C GLY A 29 -41.27 3.52 31.18
N THR A 30 -41.41 2.57 32.10
CA THR A 30 -42.34 1.43 32.01
C THR A 30 -43.79 1.89 32.18
N ALA A 31 -44.67 1.53 31.23
CA ALA A 31 -46.12 1.47 31.44
C ALA A 31 -46.72 0.31 30.63
N ALA A 32 -47.27 -0.69 31.32
CA ALA A 32 -48.05 -1.79 30.75
C ALA A 32 -49.41 -1.28 30.23
N PRO A 33 -50.04 -1.96 29.25
CA PRO A 33 -51.25 -2.73 29.59
C PRO A 33 -51.36 -4.06 28.76
N PRO A 34 -52.50 -4.78 28.67
CA PRO A 34 -52.65 -6.15 29.17
C PRO A 34 -52.69 -7.23 28.06
N LYS A 35 -52.41 -8.48 28.42
CA LYS A 35 -52.85 -9.70 27.69
C LYS A 35 -54.32 -10.02 28.06
N PRO A 36 -55.08 -10.88 27.32
CA PRO A 36 -54.66 -11.77 26.23
C PRO A 36 -55.65 -11.81 25.02
N GLU A 37 -55.17 -12.17 23.84
CA GLU A 37 -56.01 -12.97 22.93
C GLU A 37 -55.15 -13.90 22.09
N MET A 38 -55.58 -15.16 22.02
CA MET A 38 -54.91 -16.24 21.33
C MET A 38 -54.96 -16.00 19.83
N ALA A 39 -53.80 -15.76 19.21
CA ALA A 39 -53.61 -16.01 17.80
C ALA A 39 -52.30 -16.80 17.64
N LEU A 40 -52.41 -17.94 16.98
CA LEU A 40 -51.32 -18.83 16.61
C LEU A 40 -50.20 -18.02 15.92
N PRO A 41 -48.90 -18.31 16.17
CA PRO A 41 -47.84 -17.69 15.41
C PRO A 41 -47.87 -18.26 13.99
N ASP A 42 -48.43 -17.47 13.07
CA ASP A 42 -48.23 -17.62 11.64
C ASP A 42 -46.76 -17.33 11.33
N ALA A 43 -46.17 -18.20 10.51
CA ALA A 43 -44.75 -18.25 10.20
C ALA A 43 -44.39 -17.11 9.23
N GLY A 44 -44.09 -15.93 9.77
CA GLY A 44 -43.73 -14.78 8.94
C GLY A 44 -42.96 -13.68 9.68
N ALA A 45 -41.75 -13.98 10.18
CA ALA A 45 -40.88 -12.93 10.72
C ALA A 45 -39.33 -13.10 10.63
N PRO A 46 -38.72 -13.91 9.74
CA PRO A 46 -37.24 -13.94 9.64
C PRO A 46 -36.64 -12.77 8.82
N VAL A 47 -37.46 -11.99 8.12
CA VAL A 47 -36.97 -10.98 7.16
C VAL A 47 -36.72 -9.61 7.83
N SER A 48 -37.38 -9.29 8.95
CA SER A 48 -37.18 -7.98 9.61
C SER A 48 -35.95 -7.95 10.52
N GLU A 49 -35.65 -9.04 11.23
CA GLU A 49 -34.44 -9.13 12.08
C GLU A 49 -33.17 -9.14 11.22
N THR A 50 -33.18 -9.85 10.10
CA THR A 50 -32.04 -9.86 9.17
C THR A 50 -31.85 -8.51 8.47
N ALA A 51 -32.92 -7.76 8.23
CA ALA A 51 -32.83 -6.38 7.74
C ALA A 51 -32.28 -5.42 8.82
N ALA A 52 -32.70 -5.55 10.08
CA ALA A 52 -32.18 -4.77 11.19
C ALA A 52 -30.68 -5.02 11.40
N LEU A 53 -30.25 -6.28 11.42
CA LEU A 53 -28.83 -6.65 11.55
C LEU A 53 -27.98 -6.15 10.36
N ARG A 54 -28.54 -6.11 9.15
CA ARG A 54 -27.83 -5.54 7.99
C ARG A 54 -27.65 -4.03 8.11
N ASN A 55 -28.63 -3.33 8.67
CA ASN A 55 -28.51 -1.89 8.92
C ASN A 55 -27.49 -1.62 10.04
N GLU A 56 -27.52 -2.38 11.13
CA GLU A 56 -26.52 -2.26 12.20
C GLU A 56 -25.10 -2.55 11.70
N VAL A 57 -24.92 -3.54 10.83
CA VAL A 57 -23.62 -3.82 10.19
C VAL A 57 -23.20 -2.69 9.23
N ALA A 58 -24.15 -2.03 8.56
CA ALA A 58 -23.85 -0.87 7.74
C ALA A 58 -23.40 0.33 8.60
N ASP A 59 -24.11 0.61 9.70
CA ASP A 59 -23.77 1.67 10.65
C ASP A 59 -22.38 1.44 11.26
N LEU A 60 -22.08 0.20 11.70
CA LEU A 60 -20.76 -0.15 12.22
C LEU A 60 -19.63 -0.01 11.18
N ARG A 61 -19.92 -0.27 9.90
CA ARG A 61 -18.93 -0.07 8.83
C ARG A 61 -18.65 1.40 8.60
N ASP A 62 -19.66 2.25 8.72
CA ASP A 62 -19.50 3.69 8.58
C ASP A 62 -18.78 4.30 9.78
N ASP A 63 -19.07 3.82 11.00
CA ASP A 63 -18.32 4.19 12.21
C ASP A 63 -16.84 3.79 12.12
N ILE A 64 -16.54 2.58 11.63
CA ILE A 64 -15.15 2.13 11.43
C ILE A 64 -14.44 3.03 10.42
N ARG A 65 -15.09 3.40 9.32
CA ARG A 65 -14.52 4.32 8.32
C ARG A 65 -14.25 5.70 8.91
N LEU A 66 -15.17 6.21 9.73
CA LEU A 66 -14.99 7.50 10.41
C LEU A 66 -13.82 7.46 11.40
N LEU A 67 -13.70 6.38 12.17
CA LEU A 67 -12.57 6.19 13.09
C LEU A 67 -11.24 6.10 12.35
N GLN A 68 -11.18 5.39 11.22
CA GLN A 68 -10.00 5.31 10.37
C GLN A 68 -9.60 6.69 9.84
N GLN A 69 -10.55 7.46 9.29
CA GLN A 69 -10.30 8.82 8.82
C GLN A 69 -9.79 9.74 9.94
N THR A 70 -10.35 9.61 11.14
CA THR A 70 -9.92 10.40 12.30
C THR A 70 -8.50 10.03 12.72
N LEU A 71 -8.18 8.74 12.74
CA LEU A 71 -6.85 8.25 13.05
C LEU A 71 -5.83 8.75 12.03
N ASP A 72 -6.14 8.70 10.74
CA ASP A 72 -5.25 9.16 9.67
C ASP A 72 -4.93 10.65 9.82
N VAL A 73 -5.93 11.48 10.13
CA VAL A 73 -5.71 12.91 10.39
C VAL A 73 -4.82 13.13 11.60
N LEU A 74 -5.07 12.43 12.71
CA LEU A 74 -4.28 12.56 13.94
C LEU A 74 -2.83 12.08 13.76
N VAL A 75 -2.62 10.94 13.09
CA VAL A 75 -1.28 10.42 12.82
C VAL A 75 -0.51 11.37 11.91
N ASN A 76 -1.15 11.87 10.85
CA ASN A 76 -0.50 12.82 9.95
C ASN A 76 -0.12 14.12 10.66
N GLN A 77 -0.98 14.62 11.56
CA GLN A 77 -0.67 15.79 12.38
C GLN A 77 0.47 15.53 13.35
N MET A 78 0.46 14.41 14.09
CA MET A 78 1.55 14.04 15.01
C MET A 78 2.88 13.87 14.26
N MET A 79 2.86 13.25 13.09
CA MET A 79 4.05 13.07 12.27
C MET A 79 4.58 14.40 11.72
N ALA A 80 3.69 15.35 11.37
CA ALA A 80 4.09 16.70 11.00
C ALA A 80 4.74 17.44 12.19
N ASP A 81 4.12 17.38 13.37
CA ASP A 81 4.64 18.00 14.59
C ASP A 81 6.01 17.44 14.98
N LEU A 82 6.18 16.12 14.92
CA LEU A 82 7.47 15.46 15.22
C LEU A 82 8.56 15.86 14.22
N ARG A 83 8.22 16.01 12.93
CA ARG A 83 9.19 16.48 11.92
C ARG A 83 9.61 17.93 12.21
N ALA A 84 8.64 18.81 12.49
CA ALA A 84 8.92 20.20 12.84
C ALA A 84 9.78 20.31 14.12
N GLN A 85 9.48 19.51 15.14
CA GLN A 85 10.28 19.48 16.37
C GLN A 85 11.69 18.94 16.12
N ASN A 86 11.86 17.92 15.29
CA ASN A 86 13.19 17.41 14.93
C ASN A 86 14.00 18.43 14.15
N GLU A 87 13.38 19.20 13.26
CA GLU A 87 14.04 20.28 12.53
C GLU A 87 14.50 21.38 13.48
N LEU A 88 13.62 21.84 14.38
CA LEU A 88 13.99 22.80 15.43
C LEU A 88 15.14 22.31 16.32
N LEU A 89 15.14 21.03 16.69
CA LEU A 89 16.23 20.44 17.47
C LEU A 89 17.54 20.40 16.70
N ARG A 90 17.51 20.10 15.39
CA ARG A 90 18.71 20.12 14.53
C ARG A 90 19.26 21.54 14.39
N ASP A 91 18.39 22.51 14.20
CA ASP A 91 18.77 23.93 14.11
C ASP A 91 19.39 24.41 15.42
N GLU A 92 18.78 24.05 16.55
CA GLU A 92 19.29 24.41 17.87
C GLU A 92 20.64 23.73 18.16
N VAL A 93 20.80 22.45 17.81
CA VAL A 93 22.08 21.75 17.90
C VAL A 93 23.14 22.41 17.02
N GLY A 94 22.78 22.81 15.79
CA GLY A 94 23.65 23.55 14.89
C GLY A 94 24.09 24.89 15.48
N ARG A 95 23.12 25.65 16.02
CA ARG A 95 23.35 26.94 16.69
C ARG A 95 24.28 26.79 17.90
N LEU A 96 24.06 25.80 18.74
CA LEU A 96 24.87 25.54 19.93
C LEU A 96 26.29 25.09 19.56
N ARG A 97 26.45 24.27 18.50
CA ARG A 97 27.77 23.91 17.97
C ARG A 97 28.53 25.12 17.44
N ALA A 98 27.88 25.96 16.64
CA ALA A 98 28.49 27.20 16.12
C ALA A 98 28.90 28.16 17.25
N GLN A 99 28.06 28.30 18.30
CA GLN A 99 28.40 29.10 19.48
C GLN A 99 29.59 28.51 20.24
N ARG A 100 29.68 27.18 20.34
CA ARG A 100 30.78 26.48 21.01
C ARG A 100 32.09 26.64 20.25
N GLU A 101 32.06 26.52 18.92
CA GLU A 101 33.18 26.76 18.02
C GLU A 101 33.68 28.22 18.12
N ALA A 102 32.76 29.19 18.09
CA ALA A 102 33.10 30.62 18.24
C ALA A 102 33.77 30.94 19.59
N LEU A 103 33.45 30.18 20.63
CA LEU A 103 34.07 30.28 21.96
C LEU A 103 35.34 29.42 22.11
N GLY A 104 35.76 28.70 21.06
CA GLY A 104 36.94 27.83 21.08
C GLY A 104 36.83 26.66 22.05
N LEU A 105 35.62 26.28 22.44
CA LEU A 105 35.39 25.19 23.37
C LEU A 105 35.54 23.85 22.63
N PRO A 106 36.30 22.87 23.17
CA PRO A 106 36.48 21.56 22.54
C PRO A 106 35.12 20.88 22.38
N GLU A 107 34.87 20.08 21.33
CA GLU A 107 33.61 19.31 21.19
C GLU A 107 33.32 18.52 22.48
N PRO A 108 32.06 18.42 22.93
CA PRO A 108 31.74 17.58 24.07
C PRO A 108 32.19 16.15 23.74
N ALA A 109 32.95 15.56 24.66
CA ALA A 109 33.34 14.16 24.53
C ALA A 109 32.07 13.34 24.23
N PHE A 110 32.17 12.47 23.22
CA PHE A 110 31.10 11.55 22.85
C PHE A 110 30.56 10.91 24.13
N VAL A 111 29.33 11.25 24.51
CA VAL A 111 28.70 10.64 25.69
C VAL A 111 28.38 9.21 25.26
N PRO A 112 29.07 8.20 25.81
CA PRO A 112 28.78 6.82 25.45
C PRO A 112 27.31 6.57 25.81
N ARG A 113 26.51 6.16 24.82
CA ARG A 113 25.16 5.70 25.13
C ARG A 113 25.34 4.42 25.94
N PRO A 114 24.74 4.30 27.13
CA PRO A 114 24.76 3.03 27.86
C PRO A 114 24.24 1.93 26.93
N GLY A 115 25.02 0.85 26.78
CA GLY A 115 24.71 -0.26 25.88
C GLY A 115 25.06 -0.03 24.39
N ALA A 116 25.73 1.07 24.01
CA ALA A 116 26.24 1.23 22.65
C ALA A 116 27.25 0.15 22.28
N GLU A 117 28.16 -0.20 23.19
CA GLU A 117 29.17 -1.24 22.96
C GLU A 117 28.53 -2.63 22.84
N GLU A 118 27.45 -2.88 23.58
CA GLU A 118 26.68 -4.12 23.52
C GLU A 118 25.89 -4.21 22.20
N LEU A 119 25.30 -3.09 21.76
CA LEU A 119 24.59 -2.99 20.50
C LEU A 119 25.56 -3.11 19.32
N GLU A 120 26.71 -2.47 19.40
CA GLU A 120 27.77 -2.50 18.39
C GLU A 120 28.41 -3.89 18.32
N ALA A 121 28.61 -4.58 19.46
CA ALA A 121 29.01 -5.99 19.48
C ALA A 121 27.94 -6.90 18.83
N LEU A 122 26.65 -6.69 19.13
CA LEU A 122 25.54 -7.40 18.48
C LEU A 122 25.42 -7.11 16.97
N LEU A 123 25.81 -5.91 16.52
CA LEU A 123 25.77 -5.49 15.11
C LEU A 123 27.02 -5.92 14.32
N LEU A 124 28.20 -5.97 14.94
CA LEU A 124 29.44 -6.47 14.32
C LEU A 124 29.49 -7.99 14.28
N GLU A 125 28.80 -8.65 15.20
CA GLU A 125 28.54 -10.09 15.15
C GLU A 125 27.31 -10.36 14.27
N ALA A 126 27.32 -9.82 13.05
CA ALA A 126 26.49 -10.36 11.99
C ALA A 126 26.90 -11.83 11.86
N PRO A 127 26.00 -12.80 12.16
CA PRO A 127 26.35 -14.20 12.00
C PRO A 127 26.84 -14.39 10.58
N ALA A 128 27.99 -15.06 10.42
CA ALA A 128 28.45 -15.48 9.10
C ALA A 128 27.23 -16.04 8.35
N PRO A 129 26.96 -15.61 7.09
CA PRO A 129 25.77 -16.02 6.38
C PRO A 129 25.68 -17.54 6.52
N PRO A 130 24.57 -18.06 7.06
CA PRO A 130 24.45 -19.49 7.27
C PRO A 130 24.82 -20.18 5.96
N PRO A 131 25.56 -21.32 6.01
CA PRO A 131 25.84 -22.08 4.81
C PRO A 131 24.51 -22.24 4.04
N PRO A 132 24.51 -22.07 2.71
CA PRO A 132 23.28 -22.01 1.93
C PRO A 132 22.41 -23.20 2.33
N ALA A 133 21.23 -22.89 2.87
CA ALA A 133 20.30 -23.92 3.29
C ALA A 133 20.04 -24.83 2.08
N PRO A 134 19.98 -26.15 2.26
CA PRO A 134 19.56 -27.02 1.16
C PRO A 134 18.23 -26.50 0.64
N PHE A 135 18.10 -26.41 -0.69
CA PHE A 135 16.89 -25.93 -1.32
C PHE A 135 15.69 -26.74 -0.80
N ALA A 136 14.78 -26.07 -0.11
CA ALA A 136 13.64 -26.69 0.55
C ALA A 136 12.42 -25.79 0.39
N PHE A 137 11.41 -26.31 -0.31
CA PHE A 137 10.13 -25.64 -0.45
C PHE A 137 9.26 -25.86 0.79
N THR A 138 8.80 -24.78 1.42
CA THR A 138 7.93 -24.83 2.59
C THR A 138 6.55 -24.27 2.26
N VAL A 139 5.51 -25.09 2.42
CA VAL A 139 4.12 -24.65 2.23
C VAL A 139 3.68 -23.83 3.45
N VAL A 140 3.16 -22.64 3.20
CA VAL A 140 2.64 -21.71 4.23
C VAL A 140 1.12 -21.78 4.31
N ARG A 141 0.44 -21.82 3.16
CA ARG A 141 -1.02 -21.96 3.08
C ARG A 141 -1.40 -22.77 1.87
N GLU A 142 -2.41 -23.61 2.03
CA GLU A 142 -2.99 -24.38 0.95
C GLU A 142 -4.52 -24.27 1.02
N TRP A 143 -5.15 -24.16 -0.14
CA TRP A 143 -6.60 -24.19 -0.27
C TRP A 143 -7.00 -24.77 -1.61
N GLY A 144 -8.24 -25.20 -1.74
CA GLY A 144 -8.79 -25.58 -3.03
C GLY A 144 -9.88 -26.63 -2.95
N ARG A 145 -10.09 -27.27 -4.10
CA ARG A 145 -11.06 -28.33 -4.32
C ARG A 145 -10.38 -29.41 -5.14
N ASP A 146 -10.15 -30.54 -4.50
CA ASP A 146 -9.61 -31.73 -5.16
C ASP A 146 -10.62 -32.34 -6.14
N PRO A 147 -10.16 -33.25 -7.03
CA PRO A 147 -11.02 -33.90 -8.02
C PRO A 147 -12.17 -34.73 -7.44
N GLU A 148 -11.99 -35.34 -6.27
CA GLU A 148 -13.02 -36.15 -5.62
C GLU A 148 -14.16 -35.26 -5.13
N THR A 149 -13.82 -34.18 -4.42
CA THR A 149 -14.76 -33.15 -3.96
C THR A 149 -15.47 -32.46 -5.12
N ALA A 150 -14.77 -32.20 -6.23
CA ALA A 150 -15.41 -31.65 -7.44
C ALA A 150 -16.43 -32.62 -8.06
N ALA A 151 -16.11 -33.91 -8.06
CA ALA A 151 -17.03 -34.95 -8.54
C ALA A 151 -18.26 -35.10 -7.62
N GLU A 152 -18.09 -34.98 -6.30
CA GLU A 152 -19.20 -35.03 -5.32
C GLU A 152 -20.17 -33.85 -5.45
N ILE A 153 -19.66 -32.64 -5.71
CA ILE A 153 -20.50 -31.45 -5.95
C ILE A 153 -21.36 -31.66 -7.21
N GLY A 154 -20.83 -32.37 -8.20
CA GLY A 154 -21.49 -32.64 -9.47
C GLY A 154 -21.61 -31.42 -10.39
N GLY A 155 -22.09 -31.66 -11.61
CA GLY A 155 -22.12 -30.65 -12.68
C GLY A 155 -20.73 -30.39 -13.28
N ASP A 156 -20.53 -29.20 -13.85
CA ASP A 156 -19.26 -28.74 -14.44
C ASP A 156 -18.34 -28.05 -13.40
N ALA A 157 -18.39 -28.50 -12.14
CA ALA A 157 -17.61 -27.89 -11.06
C ALA A 157 -16.11 -28.09 -11.31
N ALA A 158 -15.37 -26.98 -11.48
CA ALA A 158 -13.93 -27.02 -11.70
C ALA A 158 -13.16 -27.42 -10.43
N THR A 159 -12.07 -28.15 -10.64
CA THR A 159 -11.04 -28.43 -9.62
C THR A 159 -10.13 -27.20 -9.44
N LEU A 160 -9.68 -26.98 -8.21
CA LEU A 160 -8.89 -25.80 -7.87
C LEU A 160 -7.77 -26.15 -6.90
N LYS A 161 -6.54 -25.68 -7.18
CA LYS A 161 -5.41 -25.74 -6.27
C LYS A 161 -4.85 -24.35 -6.06
N GLY A 162 -4.89 -23.88 -4.83
CA GLY A 162 -4.26 -22.65 -4.36
C GLY A 162 -3.17 -22.97 -3.35
N LEU A 163 -1.98 -22.39 -3.52
CA LEU A 163 -0.86 -22.65 -2.62
C LEU A 163 0.02 -21.42 -2.46
N ILE A 164 0.42 -21.12 -1.23
CA ILE A 164 1.43 -20.11 -0.92
C ILE A 164 2.57 -20.82 -0.20
N GLY A 165 3.80 -20.60 -0.67
CA GLY A 165 4.98 -21.19 -0.06
C GLY A 165 6.20 -20.28 -0.07
N ALA A 166 7.27 -20.75 0.55
CA ALA A 166 8.54 -20.05 0.61
C ALA A 166 9.71 -20.98 0.27
N VAL A 167 10.73 -20.40 -0.36
CA VAL A 167 12.04 -21.02 -0.61
C VAL A 167 13.13 -20.23 0.13
N PRO A 168 14.32 -20.82 0.35
CA PRO A 168 15.40 -20.10 1.00
C PRO A 168 15.79 -18.81 0.26
N PRO A 169 16.14 -17.73 0.97
CA PRO A 169 16.60 -16.50 0.33
C PRO A 169 17.87 -16.74 -0.47
N GLY A 170 17.94 -16.17 -1.67
CA GLY A 170 19.07 -16.38 -2.58
C GLY A 170 19.10 -17.75 -3.27
N SER A 171 17.98 -18.49 -3.28
CA SER A 171 17.83 -19.69 -4.11
C SER A 171 18.19 -19.40 -5.57
N SER A 172 18.83 -20.37 -6.23
CA SER A 172 19.22 -20.18 -7.62
C SER A 172 17.98 -20.10 -8.52
N ARG A 173 18.10 -19.38 -9.64
CA ARG A 173 17.03 -19.33 -10.64
C ARG A 173 16.66 -20.73 -11.13
N GLU A 174 17.64 -21.59 -11.36
CA GLU A 174 17.42 -22.97 -11.81
C GLU A 174 16.57 -23.78 -10.82
N ASP A 175 16.86 -23.68 -9.52
CA ASP A 175 16.09 -24.39 -8.49
C ASP A 175 14.63 -23.90 -8.42
N VAL A 176 14.42 -22.59 -8.53
CA VAL A 176 13.08 -21.99 -8.51
C VAL A 176 12.28 -22.34 -9.77
N GLU A 177 12.92 -22.36 -10.94
CA GLU A 177 12.30 -22.80 -12.18
C GLU A 177 11.95 -24.29 -12.14
N ASN A 178 12.84 -25.14 -11.62
CA ASN A 178 12.59 -26.56 -11.45
C ASN A 178 11.43 -26.82 -10.49
N LEU A 179 11.38 -26.11 -9.36
CA LEU A 179 10.24 -26.15 -8.45
C LEU A 179 8.92 -25.78 -9.16
N GLY A 180 8.93 -24.75 -10.01
CA GLY A 180 7.76 -24.38 -10.79
C GLY A 180 7.28 -25.49 -11.73
N ARG A 181 8.22 -26.17 -12.41
CA ARG A 181 7.91 -27.31 -13.29
C ARG A 181 7.35 -28.48 -12.49
N GLU A 182 7.97 -28.80 -11.35
CA GLU A 182 7.53 -29.87 -10.45
C GLU A 182 6.11 -29.62 -9.93
N LEU A 183 5.83 -28.43 -9.41
CA LEU A 183 4.50 -28.05 -8.92
C LEU A 183 3.47 -28.08 -10.05
N ARG A 184 3.82 -27.60 -11.26
CA ARG A 184 2.90 -27.65 -12.40
C ARG A 184 2.61 -29.09 -12.82
N ALA A 185 3.60 -29.98 -12.79
CA ALA A 185 3.43 -31.39 -13.11
C ALA A 185 2.61 -32.14 -12.04
N GLU A 186 2.90 -31.90 -10.76
CA GLU A 186 2.21 -32.49 -9.62
C GLU A 186 0.70 -32.19 -9.67
N TYR A 187 0.34 -30.95 -9.99
CA TYR A 187 -1.04 -30.50 -10.06
C TYR A 187 -1.64 -30.51 -11.48
N ALA A 188 -1.07 -31.28 -12.41
CA ALA A 188 -1.53 -31.29 -13.80
C ALA A 188 -2.99 -31.76 -13.99
N GLY A 189 -3.54 -32.49 -13.03
CA GLY A 189 -4.94 -32.91 -13.01
C GLY A 189 -5.95 -31.81 -12.63
N TYR A 190 -5.49 -30.63 -12.16
CA TYR A 190 -6.36 -29.54 -11.75
C TYR A 190 -6.70 -28.60 -12.92
N ASP A 191 -7.95 -28.13 -12.97
CA ASP A 191 -8.47 -27.18 -13.95
C ASP A 191 -7.90 -25.77 -13.71
N ASN A 192 -7.86 -25.37 -12.43
CA ASN A 192 -7.39 -24.06 -12.00
C ASN A 192 -6.27 -24.22 -10.95
N ILE A 193 -5.14 -23.54 -11.19
CA ILE A 193 -3.97 -23.55 -10.32
C ILE A 193 -3.59 -22.10 -10.03
N ASN A 194 -3.31 -21.77 -8.78
CA ASN A 194 -2.76 -20.48 -8.37
C ASN A 194 -1.75 -20.70 -7.24
N ILE A 195 -0.46 -20.75 -7.59
CA ILE A 195 0.62 -21.00 -6.63
C ILE A 195 1.56 -19.80 -6.63
N GLU A 196 1.81 -19.26 -5.44
CA GLU A 196 2.70 -18.10 -5.24
C GLU A 196 3.83 -18.49 -4.28
N VAL A 197 5.07 -18.26 -4.70
CA VAL A 197 6.26 -18.60 -3.89
C VAL A 197 7.10 -17.36 -3.64
N PHE A 198 7.58 -17.25 -2.41
CA PHE A 198 8.37 -16.12 -1.90
C PHE A 198 9.76 -16.58 -1.48
N ASP A 199 10.75 -15.68 -1.51
CA ASP A 199 12.11 -15.96 -1.02
C ASP A 199 12.27 -15.73 0.49
N ASP A 200 11.18 -15.37 1.16
CA ASP A 200 11.10 -15.15 2.59
C ASP A 200 9.81 -15.75 3.17
N PRO A 201 9.89 -16.63 4.19
CA PRO A 201 8.73 -17.20 4.84
C PRO A 201 7.84 -16.18 5.54
N GLU A 202 8.38 -15.05 6.03
CA GLU A 202 7.56 -13.99 6.63
C GLU A 202 6.74 -13.25 5.57
N ALA A 203 7.36 -12.91 4.44
CA ALA A 203 6.65 -12.35 3.28
C ALA A 203 5.53 -13.27 2.76
N ALA A 204 5.77 -14.59 2.69
CA ALA A 204 4.74 -15.55 2.30
C ALA A 204 3.55 -15.57 3.28
N ARG A 205 3.81 -15.48 4.59
CA ARG A 205 2.77 -15.40 5.62
C ARG A 205 1.98 -14.10 5.51
N ALA A 206 2.68 -12.97 5.36
CA ALA A 206 2.04 -11.67 5.18
C ALA A 206 1.10 -11.69 3.96
N PHE A 207 1.58 -12.19 2.82
CA PHE A 207 0.76 -12.32 1.61
C PHE A 207 -0.46 -13.23 1.83
N ALA A 208 -0.30 -14.31 2.59
CA ALA A 208 -1.41 -15.20 2.90
C ALA A 208 -2.49 -14.52 3.75
N ASP A 209 -2.15 -13.53 4.58
CA ASP A 209 -3.08 -12.86 5.49
C ASP A 209 -3.84 -11.70 4.84
N ASP A 210 -3.20 -10.92 3.96
CA ASP A 210 -3.77 -9.67 3.43
C ASP A 210 -3.75 -9.55 1.89
N GLU A 211 -3.24 -10.55 1.17
CA GLU A 211 -3.10 -10.63 -0.31
C GLU A 211 -2.29 -9.48 -0.95
N LYS A 212 -1.64 -8.62 -0.16
CA LYS A 212 -0.89 -7.45 -0.64
C LYS A 212 0.53 -7.40 -0.09
N GLY A 213 0.70 -7.79 1.17
CA GLY A 213 1.96 -7.87 1.88
C GLY A 213 2.92 -8.85 1.22
N GLY A 214 4.22 -8.54 1.23
CA GLY A 214 5.24 -9.45 0.73
C GLY A 214 5.32 -9.64 -0.78
N SER A 215 4.45 -9.02 -1.59
CA SER A 215 4.43 -9.16 -3.06
C SER A 215 5.77 -8.85 -3.73
N ALA A 216 6.55 -7.91 -3.21
CA ALA A 216 7.89 -7.57 -3.70
C ALA A 216 8.94 -8.68 -3.50
N ARG A 217 8.67 -9.65 -2.61
CA ARG A 217 9.53 -10.81 -2.28
C ARG A 217 9.08 -12.08 -3.01
N ARG A 218 8.10 -11.96 -3.92
CA ARG A 218 7.63 -13.06 -4.75
C ARG A 218 8.68 -13.40 -5.79
N VAL A 219 8.97 -14.69 -5.93
CA VAL A 219 9.97 -15.21 -6.87
C VAL A 219 9.41 -16.17 -7.92
N LEU A 220 8.22 -16.71 -7.70
CA LEU A 220 7.57 -17.62 -8.64
C LEU A 220 6.05 -17.49 -8.54
N SER A 221 5.39 -17.47 -9.69
CA SER A 221 3.94 -17.63 -9.81
C SER A 221 3.63 -18.74 -10.80
N VAL A 222 2.86 -19.74 -10.39
CA VAL A 222 2.32 -20.80 -11.27
C VAL A 222 0.83 -20.61 -11.37
N SER A 223 0.34 -20.35 -12.57
CA SER A 223 -1.09 -20.12 -12.77
C SER A 223 -1.63 -20.94 -13.94
N ARG A 224 -2.75 -21.61 -13.70
CA ARG A 224 -3.56 -22.29 -14.72
C ARG A 224 -5.02 -21.90 -14.55
N HIS A 225 -5.70 -21.67 -15.64
CA HIS A 225 -7.13 -21.39 -15.63
C HIS A 225 -7.80 -21.95 -16.88
N ARG A 226 -8.59 -23.01 -16.71
CA ARG A 226 -9.21 -23.76 -17.81
C ARG A 226 -10.08 -22.89 -18.72
N ALA A 227 -10.89 -22.00 -18.15
CA ALA A 227 -11.85 -21.22 -18.94
C ALA A 227 -11.18 -20.17 -19.83
N SER A 228 -10.04 -19.62 -19.41
CA SER A 228 -9.27 -18.65 -20.22
C SER A 228 -8.15 -19.31 -21.03
N GLY A 229 -7.90 -20.60 -20.84
CA GLY A 229 -6.75 -21.31 -21.42
C GLY A 229 -5.40 -20.84 -20.89
N ARG A 230 -5.36 -20.04 -19.82
CA ARG A 230 -4.10 -19.53 -19.25
C ARG A 230 -3.37 -20.69 -18.60
N ASP A 231 -2.11 -20.89 -18.95
CA ASP A 231 -1.22 -21.86 -18.31
C ASP A 231 0.21 -21.33 -18.38
N THR A 232 0.71 -20.77 -17.28
CA THR A 232 2.00 -20.10 -17.25
C THR A 232 2.73 -20.30 -15.93
N ILE A 233 4.05 -20.34 -16.03
CA ILE A 233 4.99 -20.29 -14.92
C ILE A 233 5.81 -19.01 -15.12
N LEU A 234 5.77 -18.11 -14.14
CA LEU A 234 6.49 -16.85 -14.16
C LEU A 234 7.56 -16.86 -13.07
N TYR A 235 8.82 -16.78 -13.47
CA TYR A 235 9.92 -16.46 -12.58
C TYR A 235 9.95 -14.94 -12.37
N ILE A 236 10.02 -14.49 -11.12
CA ILE A 236 9.95 -13.07 -10.78
C ILE A 236 11.23 -12.66 -10.07
N GLN A 237 11.93 -11.66 -10.61
CA GLN A 237 13.13 -11.10 -10.00
C GLN A 237 13.17 -9.60 -10.22
N GLU A 238 13.40 -8.82 -9.15
CA GLU A 238 13.48 -7.35 -9.22
C GLU A 238 12.26 -6.70 -9.91
N GLY A 239 11.07 -7.27 -9.70
CA GLY A 239 9.83 -6.79 -10.31
C GLY A 239 9.65 -7.14 -11.79
N LYS A 240 10.57 -7.88 -12.40
CA LYS A 240 10.45 -8.41 -13.76
C LYS A 240 9.94 -9.85 -13.72
N ALA A 241 8.94 -10.15 -14.53
CA ALA A 241 8.40 -11.49 -14.71
C ALA A 241 8.90 -12.10 -16.03
N GLU A 242 9.56 -13.25 -15.96
CA GLU A 242 10.03 -14.00 -17.12
C GLU A 242 9.28 -15.35 -17.23
N PRO A 243 8.75 -15.70 -18.41
CA PRO A 243 8.08 -16.98 -18.60
C PRO A 243 9.09 -18.12 -18.56
N VAL A 244 8.76 -19.17 -17.82
CA VAL A 244 9.54 -20.41 -17.74
C VAL A 244 8.91 -21.41 -18.69
N ALA A 245 9.69 -21.95 -19.63
CA ALA A 245 9.20 -22.98 -20.55
C ALA A 245 8.94 -24.29 -19.80
N PHE A 246 7.83 -24.99 -20.07
CA PHE A 246 7.55 -26.32 -19.51
C PHE A 246 6.82 -27.20 -20.54
N GLU A 247 6.83 -28.52 -20.33
CA GLU A 247 6.11 -29.44 -21.22
C GLU A 247 4.60 -29.19 -21.15
N GLY A 248 3.98 -28.88 -22.30
CA GLY A 248 2.57 -28.50 -22.38
C GLY A 248 2.33 -26.98 -22.37
N ALA A 249 3.36 -26.15 -22.28
CA ALA A 249 3.24 -24.72 -22.56
C ALA A 249 2.93 -24.51 -24.05
N ASP A 250 1.81 -23.86 -24.36
CA ASP A 250 1.59 -23.34 -25.70
C ASP A 250 2.74 -22.35 -26.03
N PRO A 251 3.31 -22.40 -27.24
CA PRO A 251 4.39 -21.48 -27.61
C PRO A 251 3.91 -20.03 -27.44
N PRO A 252 4.76 -19.12 -26.95
CA PRO A 252 4.36 -17.73 -26.78
C PRO A 252 3.92 -17.16 -28.13
N SER A 253 2.62 -16.85 -28.24
CA SER A 253 2.08 -16.16 -29.41
C SER A 253 2.78 -14.80 -29.56
N PRO A 254 3.34 -14.47 -30.73
CA PRO A 254 4.05 -13.20 -30.92
C PRO A 254 3.13 -11.96 -30.89
N ASP A 255 1.81 -12.13 -30.89
CA ASP A 255 0.83 -11.03 -31.00
C ASP A 255 -0.05 -10.85 -29.74
N GLY A 256 0.51 -11.11 -28.56
CA GLY A 256 -0.18 -10.98 -27.26
C GLY A 256 0.32 -9.82 -26.39
N ALA A 257 0.59 -8.64 -26.96
CA ALA A 257 0.74 -7.42 -26.18
C ALA A 257 -0.64 -7.01 -25.64
N GLY A 258 -1.02 -7.54 -24.48
CA GLY A 258 -2.29 -7.24 -23.85
C GLY A 258 -2.27 -7.56 -22.36
N GLY A 259 -1.97 -6.54 -21.54
CA GLY A 259 -2.20 -6.57 -20.10
C GLY A 259 -0.95 -6.50 -19.22
N THR A 260 0.03 -5.66 -19.55
CA THR A 260 0.86 -5.03 -18.51
C THR A 260 -0.03 -4.08 -17.71
N GLU A 261 -0.71 -4.58 -16.67
CA GLU A 261 -1.11 -3.70 -15.56
C GLU A 261 0.17 -3.37 -14.78
N VAL A 262 0.83 -2.32 -15.25
CA VAL A 262 1.86 -1.60 -14.53
C VAL A 262 1.18 -1.04 -13.28
N LEU A 263 1.57 -1.52 -12.10
CA LEU A 263 1.32 -0.80 -10.85
C LEU A 263 2.18 0.47 -10.87
N GLU A 264 1.70 1.47 -11.61
CA GLU A 264 2.31 2.79 -11.69
C GLU A 264 1.90 3.60 -10.46
N ALA A 265 2.90 4.10 -9.75
CA ALA A 265 2.74 4.95 -8.58
C ALA A 265 2.00 6.24 -8.97
N ALA A 266 0.99 6.59 -8.18
CA ALA A 266 0.27 7.85 -8.32
C ALA A 266 1.21 9.03 -8.04
N GLU A 267 1.66 9.71 -9.09
CA GLU A 267 2.25 11.05 -9.04
C GLU A 267 1.30 12.04 -9.72
N ALA A 268 1.09 13.19 -9.09
CA ALA A 268 0.01 14.15 -9.35
C ALA A 268 0.11 14.85 -10.73
N PRO A 269 -1.01 15.29 -11.34
CA PRO A 269 -0.96 15.99 -12.62
C PRO A 269 -0.60 17.47 -12.41
N SER A 270 0.52 17.89 -12.98
CA SER A 270 0.84 19.30 -13.25
C SER A 270 0.17 19.74 -14.54
N GLU A 271 -0.52 20.87 -14.47
CA GLU A 271 -1.09 21.64 -15.58
C GLU A 271 0.00 22.06 -16.58
N GLU A 272 -0.23 21.85 -17.87
CA GLU A 272 -0.19 22.87 -18.94
C GLU A 272 -0.08 22.24 -20.34
N ASP A 273 -0.78 22.91 -21.26
CA ASP A 273 -0.55 22.97 -22.71
C ASP A 273 -1.23 21.94 -23.63
N THR A 274 -2.42 22.30 -24.12
CA THR A 274 -2.81 22.01 -25.52
C THR A 274 -3.93 22.96 -25.97
N LEU A 275 -3.57 23.97 -26.77
CA LEU A 275 -4.50 24.70 -27.64
C LEU A 275 -4.68 23.95 -28.98
N PRO A 276 -5.91 23.81 -29.51
CA PRO A 276 -6.12 23.36 -30.89
C PRO A 276 -6.26 24.54 -31.88
N ALA A 277 -5.66 24.37 -33.06
CA ALA A 277 -5.67 25.30 -34.19
C ALA A 277 -6.99 25.32 -34.97
N ALA A 278 -7.35 26.49 -35.51
CA ALA A 278 -8.50 26.73 -36.40
C ALA A 278 -8.06 27.03 -37.86
N PRO A 279 -8.93 26.84 -38.87
CA PRO A 279 -8.56 26.73 -40.30
C PRO A 279 -8.60 28.08 -41.08
N PRO A 280 -8.15 28.12 -42.35
CA PRO A 280 -7.90 29.37 -43.08
C PRO A 280 -9.08 29.79 -44.00
N THR A 281 -9.24 31.10 -44.19
CA THR A 281 -10.10 31.70 -45.22
C THR A 281 -9.33 32.81 -45.95
N GLN A 282 -9.41 32.82 -47.28
CA GLN A 282 -8.77 33.79 -48.19
C GLN A 282 -9.69 34.98 -48.53
N ALA A 283 -9.05 36.10 -48.91
CA ALA A 283 -9.52 37.26 -49.71
C ALA A 283 -10.60 38.17 -49.06
N GLU A 284 -10.66 39.49 -49.19
CA GLU A 284 -10.28 40.42 -50.28
C GLU A 284 -9.88 41.83 -49.75
N ASP A 285 -9.17 42.56 -50.62
CA ASP A 285 -9.19 44.01 -50.91
C ASP A 285 -8.88 45.14 -49.89
N ALA A 286 -7.85 45.92 -50.31
CA ALA A 286 -7.72 47.38 -50.39
C ALA A 286 -8.19 48.29 -49.23
N GLU A 287 -7.29 49.14 -48.71
CA GLU A 287 -7.15 50.55 -49.11
C GLU A 287 -6.18 51.30 -48.14
N LYS A 288 -5.59 52.38 -48.66
CA LYS A 288 -4.49 53.22 -48.18
C LYS A 288 -4.75 53.95 -46.85
N ALA A 289 -3.68 54.26 -46.10
CA ALA A 289 -3.13 55.63 -45.94
C ALA A 289 -2.10 55.70 -44.79
N ASP A 290 -0.94 56.31 -45.09
CA ASP A 290 -0.13 57.30 -44.34
C ASP A 290 0.01 57.15 -42.81
N THR A 291 1.18 57.32 -42.16
CA THR A 291 2.20 58.36 -42.35
C THR A 291 3.53 57.97 -41.65
N GLU A 292 4.62 58.30 -42.35
CA GLU A 292 5.98 58.76 -41.95
C GLU A 292 6.52 58.73 -40.50
N GLY A 293 7.85 58.49 -40.43
CA GLY A 293 8.79 59.15 -39.50
C GLY A 293 9.64 58.19 -38.66
N ASP A 294 10.74 57.62 -39.18
CA ASP A 294 12.09 58.18 -39.35
C ASP A 294 13.00 58.14 -38.11
N SER A 295 14.24 57.71 -38.38
CA SER A 295 15.46 57.69 -37.57
C SER A 295 15.53 56.68 -36.42
N GLY A 296 16.57 55.87 -36.24
CA GLY A 296 17.88 55.85 -36.88
C GLY A 296 18.92 55.38 -35.86
N ALA A 297 19.60 54.28 -36.19
CA ALA A 297 20.98 53.96 -35.82
C ALA A 297 21.38 53.81 -34.32
N GLU A 298 21.65 52.55 -33.95
CA GLU A 298 22.79 52.11 -33.14
C GLU A 298 24.12 52.81 -33.54
N PRO A 299 25.20 52.90 -32.72
CA PRO A 299 25.70 51.79 -31.89
C PRO A 299 26.43 52.12 -30.55
N ASN A 300 26.58 51.07 -29.75
CA ASN A 300 27.51 50.87 -28.62
C ASN A 300 28.98 50.91 -29.12
N PRO A 301 30.03 51.37 -28.37
CA PRO A 301 30.68 50.54 -27.34
C PRO A 301 31.46 51.25 -26.19
N LYS A 302 31.41 50.64 -24.99
CA LYS A 302 32.49 50.42 -23.98
C LYS A 302 33.18 51.58 -23.23
N SER A 303 33.49 51.25 -21.96
CA SER A 303 34.34 51.94 -20.95
C SER A 303 33.57 52.94 -20.09
N VAL A 304 33.61 52.88 -18.75
CA VAL A 304 34.70 53.45 -17.94
C VAL A 304 34.83 52.74 -16.58
N LYS A 305 36.09 52.49 -16.22
CA LYS A 305 36.61 52.12 -14.90
C LYS A 305 36.27 53.15 -13.80
N GLY A 306 35.86 52.65 -12.64
CA GLY A 306 36.41 52.99 -11.32
C GLY A 306 36.22 54.41 -10.76
N ARG A 307 35.67 54.50 -9.53
CA ARG A 307 36.14 55.48 -8.56
C ARG A 307 35.98 55.02 -7.11
N LYS A 308 37.03 55.35 -6.36
CA LYS A 308 37.38 55.02 -4.96
C LYS A 308 36.48 55.68 -3.92
N LYS A 309 36.41 55.00 -2.76
CA LYS A 309 36.52 55.47 -1.36
C LYS A 309 36.22 56.95 -1.06
N ARG A 310 35.36 57.14 -0.07
CA ARG A 310 35.76 57.77 1.19
C ARG A 310 34.98 57.16 2.35
#